data_AF-A0A970FW59-F1
#
_entry.id   AF-A0A970FW59-F1
#
_cell.length_a   1.000
_cell.length_b   1.000
_cell.length_c   1.000
_cell.angle_alpha   90.00
_cell.angle_beta   90.00
_cell.angle_gamma   90.00
#
_symmetry.space_group_name_H-M   'P 1'
#
loop_
_entity.id
_entity.type
_entity.pdbx_description
1 polymer ?
#
loop_
_entity_poly.entity_id
_entity_poly.type
_entity_poly.pdbx_seq_one_letter_code
_entity_poly.pdbx_strand_id
1 'polypeptide(L)'
;MVKKLFSKRALLINVLSILVCCALLAGTTLAWFTDTAVNTCNRIQAGKLRVDLLMRGEDGSYFSIAGGHGDIFDAAANANGTNKTLWEPGKTQVVYLAVRNKGNLALRYNVLLDITDFGLADALDYAVIKGDDDSVIESWESVAGLSENLGEQLEGSKGRVTAVSDMQLAAAGDTDYYALVVHMKEEAGNNFQNKNVVIDVTVLAIQAAVESDSFSNQYDADADYPVSSNQELLGAVMSAAPGDTIFIAPGFYNLPADLNAEGLSLVGTVDENNNALTTIVMNKQINGRIRTIKITEDNVRLSNIVFMIPEPNLNQTPIIFSTGQNLVVENCTFNAGMTSSTSLQIMGSATIRNCNFIGGLRQIGWSSAIGTVLIENCTFNGASYGIHFSGGNGDVIVRDCQITGNNSFASTLNSVVFERCYFNDSFGGNAIASQVGVSLTDCVFGLGFNFYVERNGYTITANGCSSLAGRTLRSIIQSSNMGRFYFCTLIENGTTYNLGF
;
A
#
# COMPACT_ATOMS: atom_id res chain seq x y z
N MET A 1 58.03 85.44 -26.60
CA MET A 1 57.19 85.15 -27.79
C MET A 1 57.44 83.70 -28.20
N VAL A 2 56.47 83.03 -28.84
CA VAL A 2 56.42 81.60 -29.28
C VAL A 2 55.77 80.67 -28.23
N LYS A 3 54.43 80.64 -28.15
CA LYS A 3 53.43 79.83 -28.90
C LYS A 3 53.06 78.50 -28.20
N LYS A 4 51.91 78.54 -27.49
CA LYS A 4 51.05 77.38 -27.14
C LYS A 4 50.87 76.48 -28.36
N LEU A 5 51.22 75.20 -28.25
CA LEU A 5 50.98 74.21 -29.31
C LEU A 5 50.55 72.83 -28.82
N PHE A 6 49.79 72.72 -27.73
CA PHE A 6 49.01 71.50 -27.46
C PHE A 6 47.70 71.87 -26.77
N SER A 7 46.63 72.06 -27.53
CA SER A 7 45.29 72.31 -26.96
C SER A 7 44.16 71.73 -27.81
N LYS A 8 44.27 71.70 -29.15
CA LYS A 8 43.17 71.18 -29.99
C LYS A 8 43.19 69.65 -30.20
N ARG A 9 44.36 69.05 -30.44
CA ARG A 9 44.48 67.59 -30.65
C ARG A 9 44.21 66.78 -29.37
N ALA A 10 44.72 67.25 -28.23
CA ALA A 10 44.45 66.63 -26.93
C ALA A 10 42.97 66.75 -26.52
N LEU A 11 42.31 67.86 -26.84
CA LEU A 11 40.88 68.04 -26.60
C LEU A 11 40.05 67.06 -27.46
N LEU A 12 40.39 66.93 -28.75
CA LEU A 12 39.74 65.98 -29.66
C LEU A 12 39.90 64.53 -29.20
N ILE A 13 41.07 64.14 -28.69
CA ILE A 13 41.31 62.79 -28.17
C ILE A 13 40.53 62.54 -26.87
N ASN A 14 40.43 63.52 -25.97
CA ASN A 14 39.61 63.38 -24.77
C ASN A 14 38.11 63.28 -25.09
N VAL A 15 37.61 64.09 -26.03
CA VAL A 15 36.21 64.01 -26.48
C VAL A 15 35.94 62.68 -27.17
N LEU A 16 36.87 62.19 -28.02
CA LEU A 16 36.74 60.88 -28.66
C LEU A 16 36.79 59.75 -27.63
N SER A 17 37.65 59.85 -26.61
CA SER A 17 37.71 58.87 -25.52
C SER A 17 36.41 58.82 -24.73
N ILE A 18 35.81 59.97 -24.42
CA ILE A 18 34.50 60.03 -23.74
C ILE A 18 33.41 59.42 -24.62
N LEU A 19 33.41 59.70 -25.93
CA LEU A 19 32.45 59.10 -26.86
C LEU A 19 32.62 57.57 -26.98
N VAL A 20 33.86 57.07 -26.99
CA VAL A 20 34.14 55.62 -26.99
C VAL A 20 33.71 55.00 -25.66
N CYS A 21 33.97 55.65 -24.51
CA CYS A 21 33.47 55.19 -23.21
C CYS A 21 31.95 55.18 -23.15
N CYS A 22 31.26 56.21 -23.67
CA CYS A 22 29.79 56.23 -23.75
C CYS A 22 29.24 55.17 -24.70
N ALA A 23 29.90 54.90 -25.82
CA ALA A 23 29.51 53.85 -26.76
C ALA A 23 29.72 52.44 -26.17
N LEU A 24 30.83 52.21 -25.46
CA LEU A 24 31.09 50.97 -24.73
C LEU A 24 30.09 50.81 -23.58
N LEU A 25 29.78 51.89 -22.84
CA LEU A 25 28.76 51.87 -21.78
C LEU A 25 27.38 51.51 -22.34
N ALA A 26 26.95 52.16 -23.42
CA ALA A 26 25.68 51.85 -24.09
C ALA A 26 25.66 50.43 -24.70
N GLY A 27 26.78 49.95 -25.25
CA GLY A 27 26.94 48.60 -25.77
C GLY A 27 26.90 47.52 -24.68
N THR A 28 27.51 47.77 -23.51
CA THR A 28 27.45 46.86 -22.36
C THR A 28 26.05 46.78 -21.74
N THR A 29 25.25 47.84 -21.81
CA THR A 29 23.86 47.83 -21.31
C THR A 29 22.88 47.15 -22.27
N LEU A 30 23.15 47.14 -23.58
CA LEU A 30 22.28 46.48 -24.56
C LEU A 30 22.52 44.97 -24.65
N ALA A 31 23.73 44.50 -24.35
CA ALA A 31 24.03 43.06 -24.31
C ALA A 31 23.62 42.36 -23.01
N TRP A 32 23.43 43.11 -21.90
CA TRP A 32 23.16 42.51 -20.57
C TRP A 32 21.67 42.43 -20.20
N PHE A 33 20.78 43.20 -20.83
CA PHE A 33 19.35 43.19 -20.48
C PHE A 33 18.44 42.47 -21.48
N THR A 34 19.03 41.68 -22.38
CA THR A 34 18.27 40.82 -23.30
C THR A 34 18.95 39.47 -23.43
N ASP A 35 18.98 38.71 -22.34
CA ASP A 35 18.79 37.27 -22.48
C ASP A 35 17.29 37.06 -22.69
N THR A 36 16.91 36.68 -23.91
CA THR A 36 15.54 36.30 -24.21
C THR A 36 15.52 34.79 -24.27
N ALA A 37 15.37 34.13 -23.11
CA ALA A 37 15.01 32.72 -23.08
C ALA A 37 13.51 32.62 -23.40
N VAL A 38 13.17 32.55 -24.69
CA VAL A 38 11.79 32.31 -25.12
C VAL A 38 11.52 30.81 -25.02
N ASN A 39 10.78 30.38 -23.99
CA ASN A 39 10.21 29.03 -23.99
C ASN A 39 8.82 29.08 -24.65
N THR A 40 8.78 28.87 -25.96
CA THR A 40 7.57 28.91 -26.81
C THR A 40 6.70 27.66 -26.73
N CYS A 41 7.06 26.64 -25.94
CA CYS A 41 6.43 25.32 -25.97
C CYS A 41 6.02 24.76 -24.59
N ASN A 42 5.90 25.59 -23.55
CA ASN A 42 5.42 25.13 -22.25
C ASN A 42 3.91 24.85 -22.27
N ARG A 43 3.54 23.64 -22.68
CA ARG A 43 2.18 23.11 -22.49
C ARG A 43 2.22 22.10 -21.34
N ILE A 44 1.63 22.46 -20.20
CA ILE A 44 1.38 21.49 -19.13
C ILE A 44 0.12 20.73 -19.50
N GLN A 45 0.27 19.45 -19.83
CA GLN A 45 -0.84 18.55 -20.08
C GLN A 45 -0.69 17.33 -19.19
N ALA A 46 -1.69 17.07 -18.35
CA ALA A 46 -1.73 15.82 -17.60
C ALA A 46 -2.05 14.66 -18.55
N GLY A 47 -1.20 13.63 -18.52
CA GLY A 47 -1.50 12.34 -19.10
C GLY A 47 -2.27 11.44 -18.15
N LYS A 48 -2.81 10.35 -18.69
CA LYS A 48 -3.48 9.26 -17.96
C LYS A 48 -2.79 7.97 -18.35
N LEU A 49 -2.09 7.34 -17.41
CA LEU A 49 -1.62 5.97 -17.54
C LEU A 49 -2.79 5.05 -17.17
N ARG A 50 -3.33 4.32 -18.14
CA ARG A 50 -4.42 3.36 -17.92
C ARG A 50 -4.21 2.15 -18.82
N VAL A 51 -4.16 0.98 -18.21
CA VAL A 51 -4.07 -0.30 -18.90
C VAL A 51 -5.37 -1.08 -18.67
N ASP A 52 -5.77 -1.87 -19.65
CA ASP A 52 -6.85 -2.85 -19.52
C ASP A 52 -6.31 -4.23 -19.85
N LEU A 53 -6.76 -5.23 -19.11
CA LEU A 53 -6.58 -6.63 -19.45
C LEU A 53 -7.92 -7.15 -19.98
N LEU A 54 -7.90 -7.64 -21.21
CA LEU A 54 -9.09 -8.08 -21.93
C LEU A 54 -9.02 -9.58 -22.21
N MET A 55 -10.17 -10.22 -22.32
CA MET A 55 -10.32 -11.61 -22.76
C MET A 55 -11.26 -11.70 -23.95
N ARG A 56 -10.98 -12.63 -24.87
CA ARG A 56 -11.86 -12.94 -26.01
C ARG A 56 -13.05 -13.81 -25.59
N GLY A 57 -14.26 -13.29 -25.79
CA GLY A 57 -15.53 -13.96 -25.57
C GLY A 57 -15.95 -14.90 -26.70
N GLU A 58 -17.01 -15.68 -26.47
CA GLU A 58 -17.53 -16.67 -27.43
C GLU A 58 -17.92 -16.09 -28.80
N ASP A 59 -18.32 -14.82 -28.84
CA ASP A 59 -18.64 -14.10 -30.06
C ASP A 59 -17.41 -13.56 -30.81
N GLY A 60 -16.21 -13.83 -30.31
CA GLY A 60 -14.93 -13.32 -30.82
C GLY A 60 -14.61 -11.90 -30.38
N SER A 61 -15.48 -11.23 -29.61
CA SER A 61 -15.24 -9.88 -29.10
C SER A 61 -14.34 -9.89 -27.86
N TYR A 62 -13.65 -8.79 -27.58
CA TYR A 62 -12.84 -8.64 -26.37
C TYR A 62 -13.54 -7.79 -25.32
N PHE A 63 -13.62 -8.31 -24.10
CA PHE A 63 -14.19 -7.62 -22.93
C PHE A 63 -13.18 -7.52 -21.80
N SER A 64 -13.35 -6.55 -20.90
CA SER A 64 -12.42 -6.32 -19.79
C SER A 64 -12.60 -7.35 -18.68
N ILE A 65 -11.48 -7.89 -18.21
CA ILE A 65 -11.36 -8.76 -17.03
C ILE A 65 -10.51 -8.11 -15.93
N ALA A 66 -10.13 -6.84 -16.09
CA ALA A 66 -9.39 -6.09 -15.09
C ALA A 66 -10.16 -6.05 -13.76
N GLY A 67 -9.43 -6.09 -12.63
CA GLY A 67 -10.04 -6.13 -11.29
C GLY A 67 -10.47 -7.52 -10.81
N GLY A 68 -10.07 -8.59 -11.51
CA GLY A 68 -10.37 -9.97 -11.11
C GLY A 68 -11.79 -10.44 -11.47
N HIS A 69 -12.36 -9.86 -12.53
CA HIS A 69 -13.69 -10.21 -13.01
C HIS A 69 -13.62 -11.36 -14.02
N GLY A 70 -13.84 -12.59 -13.56
CA GLY A 70 -14.11 -13.76 -14.40
C GLY A 70 -13.04 -14.85 -14.31
N ASP A 71 -13.49 -16.10 -14.41
CA ASP A 71 -12.61 -17.25 -14.61
C ASP A 71 -12.22 -17.31 -16.10
N ILE A 72 -10.92 -17.17 -16.37
CA ILE A 72 -10.39 -17.10 -17.73
C ILE A 72 -10.49 -18.44 -18.49
N PHE A 73 -10.71 -19.53 -17.75
CA PHE A 73 -10.97 -20.86 -18.30
C PHE A 73 -12.45 -21.25 -18.25
N ASP A 74 -13.36 -20.36 -17.85
CA ASP A 74 -14.80 -20.65 -17.88
C ASP A 74 -15.27 -20.94 -19.31
N ALA A 75 -15.83 -22.14 -19.48
CA ALA A 75 -16.36 -22.67 -20.72
C ALA A 75 -17.49 -21.83 -21.33
N ALA A 76 -18.21 -21.05 -20.51
CA ALA A 76 -19.27 -20.14 -20.94
C ALA A 76 -18.74 -18.75 -21.36
N ALA A 77 -17.53 -18.39 -20.95
CA ALA A 77 -16.95 -17.07 -21.17
C ALA A 77 -15.90 -17.04 -22.29
N ASN A 78 -15.29 -18.18 -22.64
CA ASN A 78 -14.17 -18.26 -23.59
C ASN A 78 -14.57 -18.84 -24.97
N ALA A 79 -14.08 -18.21 -26.04
CA ALA A 79 -14.38 -18.56 -27.43
C ALA A 79 -13.86 -19.89 -27.96
N ASN A 80 -12.79 -20.47 -27.39
CA ASN A 80 -12.09 -21.56 -28.08
C ASN A 80 -12.76 -22.94 -27.89
N GLY A 81 -13.81 -23.08 -27.07
CA GLY A 81 -14.51 -24.36 -26.90
C GLY A 81 -13.69 -25.52 -26.28
N THR A 82 -12.35 -25.41 -26.22
CA THR A 82 -11.41 -26.33 -25.55
C THR A 82 -11.71 -26.50 -24.06
N ASN A 83 -12.37 -25.50 -23.48
CA ASN A 83 -12.68 -25.42 -22.06
C ASN A 83 -14.03 -26.09 -21.71
N LYS A 84 -14.82 -26.51 -22.71
CA LYS A 84 -16.14 -27.14 -22.53
C LYS A 84 -16.10 -28.61 -22.10
N THR A 85 -14.90 -29.17 -21.92
CA THR A 85 -14.70 -30.59 -21.58
C THR A 85 -13.75 -30.72 -20.37
N LEU A 86 -13.84 -31.85 -19.65
CA LEU A 86 -13.00 -32.10 -18.46
C LEU A 86 -11.51 -32.19 -18.83
N TRP A 87 -10.63 -31.85 -17.87
CA TRP A 87 -9.18 -32.04 -17.99
C TRP A 87 -8.83 -33.53 -18.00
N GLU A 88 -8.00 -33.95 -18.96
CA GLU A 88 -7.46 -35.30 -19.08
C GLU A 88 -6.04 -35.24 -19.69
N PRO A 89 -5.21 -36.29 -19.51
CA PRO A 89 -3.87 -36.32 -20.08
C PRO A 89 -3.85 -36.09 -21.59
N GLY A 90 -2.91 -35.28 -22.07
CA GLY A 90 -2.76 -34.86 -23.47
C GLY A 90 -3.64 -33.67 -23.87
N LYS A 91 -4.45 -33.14 -22.96
CA LYS A 91 -5.38 -32.05 -23.28
C LYS A 91 -4.73 -30.67 -23.23
N THR A 92 -4.99 -29.86 -24.25
CA THR A 92 -4.60 -28.44 -24.31
C THR A 92 -5.82 -27.53 -24.19
N GLN A 93 -5.71 -26.48 -23.39
CA GLN A 93 -6.66 -25.37 -23.28
C GLN A 93 -5.97 -24.05 -23.64
N VAL A 94 -6.74 -23.15 -24.26
CA VAL A 94 -6.24 -21.86 -24.72
C VAL A 94 -7.17 -20.74 -24.26
N VAL A 95 -6.57 -19.65 -23.81
CA VAL A 95 -7.25 -18.39 -23.51
C VAL A 95 -6.61 -17.28 -24.32
N TYR A 96 -7.44 -16.50 -25.01
CA TYR A 96 -6.96 -15.32 -25.73
C TYR A 96 -7.13 -14.08 -24.87
N LEU A 97 -6.01 -13.44 -24.60
CA LEU A 97 -5.90 -12.25 -23.77
C LEU A 97 -5.44 -11.08 -24.65
N ALA A 98 -5.73 -9.86 -24.20
CA ALA A 98 -5.17 -8.68 -24.82
C ALA A 98 -4.86 -7.61 -23.78
N VAL A 99 -3.75 -6.90 -23.98
CA VAL A 99 -3.36 -5.75 -23.16
C VAL A 99 -3.61 -4.50 -23.97
N ARG A 100 -4.44 -3.58 -23.47
CA ARG A 100 -4.83 -2.35 -24.17
C ARG A 100 -4.41 -1.12 -23.40
N ASN A 101 -3.83 -0.14 -24.11
CA ASN A 101 -3.65 1.20 -23.58
C ASN A 101 -5.00 1.96 -23.61
N LYS A 102 -5.65 2.14 -22.46
CA LYS A 102 -6.84 2.99 -22.29
C LYS A 102 -6.51 4.42 -21.88
N GLY A 103 -5.22 4.69 -21.69
CA GLY A 103 -4.66 5.98 -21.40
C GLY A 103 -4.38 6.78 -22.65
N ASN A 104 -3.72 7.92 -22.46
CA ASN A 104 -3.13 8.71 -23.54
C ASN A 104 -1.61 8.87 -23.40
N LEU A 105 -1.02 8.27 -22.36
CA LEU A 105 0.43 8.13 -22.19
C LEU A 105 0.88 6.83 -22.84
N ALA A 106 2.04 6.87 -23.48
CA ALA A 106 2.71 5.64 -23.88
C ALA A 106 3.10 4.84 -22.64
N LEU A 107 2.95 3.52 -22.70
CA LEU A 107 3.22 2.62 -21.58
C LEU A 107 4.16 1.50 -21.97
N ARG A 108 4.97 1.07 -21.01
CA ARG A 108 5.67 -0.22 -21.02
C ARG A 108 4.99 -1.16 -20.04
N TYR A 109 4.94 -2.44 -20.34
CA TYR A 109 4.29 -3.40 -19.46
C TYR A 109 4.90 -4.80 -19.48
N ASN A 110 4.70 -5.50 -18.37
CA ASN A 110 4.94 -6.92 -18.20
C ASN A 110 3.61 -7.65 -17.96
N VAL A 111 3.53 -8.91 -18.37
CA VAL A 111 2.47 -9.84 -17.97
C VAL A 111 3.06 -10.90 -17.07
N LEU A 112 2.49 -11.00 -15.88
CA LEU A 112 2.85 -11.99 -14.87
C LEU A 112 1.76 -13.05 -14.80
N LEU A 113 2.18 -14.30 -14.61
CA LEU A 113 1.30 -15.42 -14.27
C LEU A 113 1.60 -15.88 -12.85
N ASP A 114 0.56 -15.99 -12.03
CA ASP A 114 0.61 -16.52 -10.68
C ASP A 114 -0.05 -17.89 -10.63
N ILE A 115 0.77 -18.94 -10.57
CA ILE A 115 0.32 -20.33 -10.61
C ILE A 115 0.24 -20.88 -9.18
N THR A 116 -0.96 -20.89 -8.62
CA THR A 116 -1.23 -21.48 -7.30
C THR A 116 -1.53 -22.97 -7.45
N ASP A 117 -0.58 -23.79 -7.05
CA ASP A 117 -0.66 -25.26 -7.16
C ASP A 117 -1.46 -25.88 -6.01
N PHE A 118 -2.49 -26.65 -6.35
CA PHE A 118 -3.22 -27.52 -5.42
C PHE A 118 -3.01 -29.01 -5.78
N GLY A 119 -1.84 -29.32 -6.34
CA GLY A 119 -1.36 -30.65 -6.67
C GLY A 119 -1.55 -31.04 -8.15
N LEU A 120 -1.76 -30.07 -9.04
CA LEU A 120 -1.92 -30.30 -10.48
C LEU A 120 -0.78 -29.69 -11.32
N ALA A 121 -0.09 -28.65 -10.81
CA ALA A 121 0.85 -27.87 -11.62
C ALA A 121 1.97 -28.72 -12.24
N ASP A 122 2.48 -29.75 -11.54
CA ASP A 122 3.54 -30.63 -12.06
C ASP A 122 3.12 -31.44 -13.31
N ALA A 123 1.81 -31.60 -13.54
CA ALA A 123 1.24 -32.26 -14.71
C ALA A 123 0.90 -31.29 -15.84
N LEU A 124 1.16 -29.99 -15.68
CA LEU A 124 0.81 -28.96 -16.63
C LEU A 124 2.05 -28.26 -17.18
N ASP A 125 2.00 -27.94 -18.47
CA ASP A 125 2.93 -27.06 -19.13
C ASP A 125 2.18 -25.83 -19.65
N TYR A 126 2.88 -24.69 -19.67
CA TYR A 126 2.30 -23.40 -20.04
C TYR A 126 3.16 -22.71 -21.10
N ALA A 127 2.50 -22.01 -22.02
CA ALA A 127 3.13 -21.15 -23.00
C ALA A 127 2.32 -19.87 -23.20
N VAL A 128 3.00 -18.77 -23.52
CA VAL A 128 2.35 -17.51 -23.91
C VAL A 128 2.87 -17.10 -25.27
N ILE A 129 1.96 -17.10 -26.25
CA ILE A 129 2.26 -16.83 -27.65
C ILE A 129 1.72 -15.45 -28.00
N LYS A 130 2.44 -14.70 -28.83
CA LYS A 130 1.93 -13.43 -29.37
C LYS A 130 0.86 -13.69 -30.43
N GLY A 131 -0.23 -12.93 -30.39
CA GLY A 131 -1.35 -13.00 -31.34
C GLY A 131 -2.58 -13.72 -30.80
N ASP A 132 -3.64 -13.76 -31.61
CA ASP A 132 -4.94 -14.36 -31.29
C ASP A 132 -5.46 -15.30 -32.40
N ASP A 133 -4.55 -15.84 -33.21
CA ASP A 133 -4.90 -16.68 -34.35
C ASP A 133 -5.11 -18.15 -33.92
N ASP A 134 -6.35 -18.64 -34.04
CA ASP A 134 -6.73 -20.02 -33.75
C ASP A 134 -5.97 -21.06 -34.57
N SER A 135 -5.47 -20.69 -35.75
CA SER A 135 -4.72 -21.59 -36.63
C SER A 135 -3.28 -21.85 -36.17
N VAL A 136 -2.76 -21.05 -35.23
CA VAL A 136 -1.38 -21.15 -34.74
C VAL A 136 -1.24 -22.24 -33.66
N ILE A 137 -2.34 -22.67 -33.03
CA ILE A 137 -2.33 -23.60 -31.89
C ILE A 137 -3.04 -24.91 -32.28
N GLU A 138 -2.40 -25.68 -33.16
CA GLU A 138 -2.94 -26.97 -33.63
C GLU A 138 -2.65 -28.12 -32.64
N SER A 139 -1.51 -28.09 -31.95
CA SER A 139 -1.12 -29.06 -30.91
C SER A 139 -0.12 -28.48 -29.91
N TRP A 140 0.06 -29.14 -28.75
CA TRP A 140 1.09 -28.72 -27.78
C TRP A 140 2.50 -28.75 -28.38
N GLU A 141 2.83 -29.77 -29.17
CA GLU A 141 4.14 -29.90 -29.82
C GLU A 141 4.39 -28.76 -30.81
N SER A 142 3.34 -28.29 -31.49
CA SER A 142 3.44 -27.13 -32.38
C SER A 142 3.77 -25.86 -31.59
N VAL A 143 3.18 -25.68 -30.40
CA VAL A 143 3.40 -24.54 -29.50
C VAL A 143 4.77 -24.58 -28.83
N ALA A 144 5.16 -25.74 -28.30
CA ALA A 144 6.44 -25.96 -27.63
C ALA A 144 7.65 -25.65 -28.52
N GLY A 145 7.49 -25.74 -29.84
CA GLY A 145 8.52 -25.41 -30.84
C GLY A 145 8.52 -23.97 -31.37
N LEU A 146 7.59 -23.11 -30.96
CA LEU A 146 7.49 -21.74 -31.50
C LEU A 146 8.57 -20.82 -30.91
N SER A 147 9.29 -20.11 -31.80
CA SER A 147 10.18 -19.01 -31.41
C SER A 147 9.45 -17.79 -30.86
N GLU A 148 8.12 -17.75 -30.99
CA GLU A 148 7.23 -16.67 -30.53
C GLU A 148 6.65 -16.94 -29.13
N ASN A 149 7.06 -18.02 -28.47
CA ASN A 149 6.81 -18.20 -27.05
C ASN A 149 7.61 -17.13 -26.28
N LEU A 150 6.91 -16.21 -25.64
CA LEU A 150 7.49 -15.00 -25.05
C LEU A 150 8.05 -15.20 -23.63
N GLY A 151 7.91 -16.41 -23.08
CA GLY A 151 8.51 -16.83 -21.82
C GLY A 151 9.45 -18.04 -21.98
N GLU A 152 10.32 -18.28 -20.99
CA GLU A 152 10.92 -19.61 -20.82
C GLU A 152 9.77 -20.63 -20.70
N GLN A 153 9.89 -21.82 -21.32
CA GLN A 153 8.88 -22.87 -21.14
C GLN A 153 8.64 -23.09 -19.65
N LEU A 154 7.40 -22.86 -19.23
CA LEU A 154 7.01 -22.85 -17.82
C LEU A 154 6.64 -24.26 -17.33
N GLU A 155 7.37 -25.28 -17.74
CA GLU A 155 7.03 -26.67 -17.42
C GLU A 155 6.91 -26.89 -15.90
N GLY A 156 5.75 -27.37 -15.45
CA GLY A 156 5.51 -27.61 -14.02
C GLY A 156 5.65 -26.36 -13.13
N SER A 157 5.59 -25.15 -13.70
CA SER A 157 5.86 -23.92 -12.97
C SER A 157 4.86 -23.69 -11.84
N LYS A 158 5.36 -23.15 -10.73
CA LYS A 158 4.59 -22.83 -9.53
C LYS A 158 4.97 -21.44 -9.05
N GLY A 159 4.00 -20.74 -8.47
CA GLY A 159 4.17 -19.36 -8.05
C GLY A 159 4.22 -18.40 -9.23
N ARG A 160 4.86 -17.26 -9.02
CA ARG A 160 4.86 -16.15 -9.96
C ARG A 160 5.97 -16.26 -10.99
N VAL A 161 5.62 -16.06 -12.26
CA VAL A 161 6.55 -16.01 -13.39
C VAL A 161 6.23 -14.83 -14.30
N THR A 162 7.26 -14.23 -14.90
CA THR A 162 7.07 -13.19 -15.93
C THR A 162 6.90 -13.89 -17.27
N ALA A 163 5.68 -13.87 -17.83
CA ALA A 163 5.37 -14.56 -19.06
C ALA A 163 5.55 -13.69 -20.31
N VAL A 164 5.42 -12.36 -20.15
CA VAL A 164 5.72 -11.36 -21.17
C VAL A 164 6.46 -10.23 -20.50
N SER A 165 7.58 -9.81 -21.08
CA SER A 165 8.44 -8.78 -20.51
C SER A 165 8.64 -7.61 -21.47
N ASP A 166 8.58 -6.42 -20.89
CA ASP A 166 8.99 -5.15 -21.46
C ASP A 166 8.39 -4.79 -22.82
N MET A 167 7.10 -5.08 -22.97
CA MET A 167 6.32 -4.70 -24.15
C MET A 167 5.91 -3.24 -24.09
N GLN A 168 5.61 -2.63 -25.23
CA GLN A 168 5.29 -1.20 -25.31
C GLN A 168 4.06 -0.93 -26.17
N LEU A 169 3.14 -0.10 -25.65
CA LEU A 169 1.99 0.43 -26.38
C LEU A 169 2.09 1.95 -26.43
N ALA A 170 2.15 2.53 -27.63
CA ALA A 170 2.51 3.92 -27.80
C ALA A 170 1.31 4.87 -27.72
N ALA A 171 0.19 4.50 -28.34
CA ALA A 171 -0.98 5.35 -28.49
C ALA A 171 -2.21 4.82 -27.75
N ALA A 172 -3.15 5.72 -27.50
CA ALA A 172 -4.46 5.38 -26.95
C ALA A 172 -5.18 4.40 -27.88
N GLY A 173 -5.63 3.27 -27.34
CA GLY A 173 -6.30 2.21 -28.08
C GLY A 173 -5.38 1.13 -28.65
N ASP A 174 -4.06 1.35 -28.68
CA ASP A 174 -3.10 0.32 -29.05
C ASP A 174 -3.34 -0.92 -28.17
N THR A 175 -3.36 -2.09 -28.82
CA THR A 175 -3.69 -3.36 -28.19
C THR A 175 -2.75 -4.43 -28.69
N ASP A 176 -2.08 -5.10 -27.77
CA ASP A 176 -1.31 -6.31 -28.05
C ASP A 176 -2.14 -7.53 -27.64
N TYR A 177 -2.08 -8.58 -28.46
CA TYR A 177 -2.86 -9.81 -28.31
C TYR A 177 -1.95 -10.98 -27.95
N TYR A 178 -2.47 -11.89 -27.13
CA TYR A 178 -1.75 -13.05 -26.61
C TYR A 178 -2.65 -14.27 -26.52
N ALA A 179 -2.06 -15.45 -26.69
CA ALA A 179 -2.67 -16.73 -26.35
C ALA A 179 -1.93 -17.35 -25.16
N LEU A 180 -2.63 -17.52 -24.04
CA LEU A 180 -2.19 -18.34 -22.92
C LEU A 180 -2.61 -19.79 -23.20
N VAL A 181 -1.62 -20.66 -23.39
CA VAL A 181 -1.80 -22.08 -23.68
C VAL A 181 -1.41 -22.88 -22.45
N VAL A 182 -2.29 -23.80 -22.03
CA VAL A 182 -2.06 -24.71 -20.91
C VAL A 182 -2.28 -26.14 -21.39
N HIS A 183 -1.28 -27.00 -21.24
CA HIS A 183 -1.31 -28.38 -21.69
C HIS A 183 -1.11 -29.34 -20.53
N MET A 184 -1.93 -30.39 -20.45
CA MET A 184 -1.77 -31.47 -19.49
C MET A 184 -0.96 -32.59 -20.11
N LYS A 185 0.17 -32.93 -19.48
CA LYS A 185 1.11 -33.96 -19.95
C LYS A 185 0.42 -35.31 -20.15
N GLU A 186 0.82 -36.03 -21.19
CA GLU A 186 0.30 -37.35 -21.55
C GLU A 186 0.55 -38.40 -20.46
N GLU A 187 1.67 -38.29 -19.75
CA GLU A 187 2.04 -39.17 -18.65
C GLU A 187 1.35 -38.87 -17.31
N ALA A 188 0.47 -37.86 -17.26
CA ALA A 188 -0.23 -37.48 -16.04
C ALA A 188 -1.12 -38.63 -15.52
N GLY A 189 -0.66 -39.30 -14.47
CA GLY A 189 -1.37 -40.43 -13.86
C GLY A 189 -2.47 -40.02 -12.88
N ASN A 190 -3.15 -41.02 -12.31
CA ASN A 190 -4.29 -40.85 -11.39
C ASN A 190 -3.99 -40.03 -10.11
N ASN A 191 -2.72 -39.80 -9.76
CA ASN A 191 -2.35 -38.96 -8.61
C ASN A 191 -2.80 -37.49 -8.76
N PHE A 192 -3.03 -37.04 -9.99
CA PHE A 192 -3.52 -35.72 -10.34
C PHE A 192 -5.06 -35.63 -10.37
N GLN A 193 -5.77 -36.75 -10.17
CA GLN A 193 -7.22 -36.77 -10.18
C GLN A 193 -7.79 -35.93 -9.01
N ASN A 194 -8.79 -35.09 -9.31
CA ASN A 194 -9.41 -34.14 -8.39
C ASN A 194 -8.45 -33.08 -7.82
N LYS A 195 -7.28 -32.90 -8.44
CA LYS A 195 -6.38 -31.78 -8.16
C LYS A 195 -6.76 -30.59 -9.03
N ASN A 196 -6.33 -29.41 -8.64
CA ASN A 196 -6.58 -28.17 -9.35
C ASN A 196 -5.35 -27.26 -9.34
N VAL A 197 -5.40 -26.24 -10.18
CA VAL A 197 -4.48 -25.12 -10.20
C VAL A 197 -5.32 -23.85 -10.33
N VAL A 198 -4.85 -22.73 -9.79
CA VAL A 198 -5.40 -21.40 -10.05
C VAL A 198 -4.32 -20.59 -10.75
N ILE A 199 -4.69 -19.89 -11.81
CA ILE A 199 -3.78 -19.07 -12.61
C ILE A 199 -4.34 -17.66 -12.64
N ASP A 200 -3.67 -16.74 -11.94
CA ASP A 200 -4.00 -15.32 -12.01
C ASP A 200 -3.09 -14.61 -13.02
N VAL A 201 -3.64 -13.67 -13.77
CA VAL A 201 -2.90 -12.87 -14.75
C VAL A 201 -2.82 -11.44 -14.25
N THR A 202 -1.59 -10.93 -14.08
CA THR A 202 -1.35 -9.55 -13.64
C THR A 202 -0.59 -8.78 -14.71
N VAL A 203 -1.08 -7.61 -15.08
CA VAL A 203 -0.35 -6.68 -15.96
C VAL A 203 0.27 -5.58 -15.10
N LEU A 204 1.60 -5.48 -15.11
CA LEU A 204 2.32 -4.36 -14.50
C LEU A 204 2.67 -3.38 -15.60
N ALA A 205 2.26 -2.12 -15.46
CA ALA A 205 2.52 -1.08 -16.45
C ALA A 205 3.16 0.15 -15.82
N ILE A 206 4.13 0.73 -16.52
CA ILE A 206 4.79 1.98 -16.21
C ILE A 206 4.73 2.91 -17.43
N GLN A 207 4.99 4.19 -17.23
CA GLN A 207 5.09 5.13 -18.34
C GLN A 207 6.33 4.82 -19.19
N ALA A 208 6.19 4.88 -20.52
CA ALA A 208 7.32 4.69 -21.43
C ALA A 208 8.08 6.02 -21.62
N ALA A 209 9.42 5.98 -21.57
CA ALA A 209 10.30 7.13 -21.81
C ALA A 209 10.41 7.52 -23.30
N VAL A 210 9.27 7.74 -23.95
CA VAL A 210 9.18 8.15 -25.37
C VAL A 210 8.64 9.56 -25.56
N GLU A 211 7.96 10.10 -24.55
CA GLU A 211 7.49 11.47 -24.56
C GLU A 211 8.66 12.44 -24.40
N SER A 212 8.64 13.54 -25.16
CA SER A 212 9.70 14.57 -25.12
C SER A 212 9.11 15.89 -24.67
N ASP A 213 9.81 16.58 -23.77
CA ASP A 213 9.56 17.99 -23.49
C ASP A 213 10.57 18.87 -24.27
N SER A 214 10.66 20.15 -23.90
CA SER A 214 11.63 21.08 -24.54
C SER A 214 13.09 20.79 -24.21
N PHE A 215 13.38 19.84 -23.31
CA PHE A 215 14.71 19.52 -22.80
C PHE A 215 15.18 18.11 -23.20
N SER A 216 14.36 17.07 -22.99
CA SER A 216 14.69 15.68 -23.34
C SER A 216 13.46 14.76 -23.31
N ASN A 217 13.68 13.45 -23.50
CA ASN A 217 12.70 12.39 -23.29
C ASN A 217 13.03 11.48 -22.09
N GLN A 218 13.92 11.93 -21.21
CA GLN A 218 14.52 11.07 -20.18
C GLN A 218 13.87 11.19 -18.80
N TYR A 219 12.82 12.01 -18.65
CA TYR A 219 12.20 12.24 -17.34
C TYR A 219 11.49 11.00 -16.78
N ASP A 220 11.15 10.03 -17.63
CA ASP A 220 10.58 8.72 -17.23
C ASP A 220 11.60 7.57 -17.32
N ALA A 221 12.90 7.87 -17.50
CA ALA A 221 13.92 6.83 -17.71
C ALA A 221 14.10 5.91 -16.48
N ASP A 222 13.86 6.45 -15.29
CA ASP A 222 14.00 5.77 -14.00
C ASP A 222 12.65 5.21 -13.49
N ALA A 223 11.63 5.12 -14.35
CA ALA A 223 10.37 4.49 -13.98
C ALA A 223 10.58 2.97 -13.82
N ASP A 224 10.52 2.49 -12.57
CA ASP A 224 10.68 1.08 -12.25
C ASP A 224 9.33 0.37 -12.03
N TYR A 225 9.27 -0.91 -12.41
CA TYR A 225 8.14 -1.76 -12.06
C TYR A 225 8.07 -1.99 -10.55
N PRO A 226 6.87 -2.12 -9.96
CA PRO A 226 6.72 -2.60 -8.60
C PRO A 226 7.41 -3.95 -8.41
N VAL A 227 8.00 -4.17 -7.23
CA VAL A 227 8.59 -5.48 -6.89
C VAL A 227 7.50 -6.55 -6.93
N SER A 228 7.81 -7.66 -7.58
CA SER A 228 6.84 -8.69 -7.93
C SER A 228 7.16 -10.04 -7.31
N SER A 229 8.35 -10.23 -6.74
CA SER A 229 8.76 -11.48 -6.08
C SER A 229 9.35 -11.24 -4.69
N ASN A 230 9.39 -12.30 -3.87
CA ASN A 230 10.05 -12.25 -2.54
C ASN A 230 11.54 -11.90 -2.65
N GLN A 231 12.20 -12.32 -3.73
CA GLN A 231 13.61 -12.06 -3.96
C GLN A 231 13.84 -10.58 -4.32
N GLU A 232 13.01 -10.01 -5.18
CA GLU A 232 13.04 -8.57 -5.50
C GLU A 232 12.72 -7.72 -4.27
N LEU A 233 11.68 -8.08 -3.51
CA LEU A 233 11.32 -7.38 -2.28
C LEU A 233 12.47 -7.42 -1.26
N LEU A 234 13.15 -8.57 -1.11
CA LEU A 234 14.33 -8.69 -0.26
C LEU A 234 15.45 -7.75 -0.72
N GLY A 235 15.77 -7.79 -2.01
CA GLY A 235 16.80 -6.95 -2.62
C GLY A 235 16.52 -5.48 -2.37
N ALA A 236 15.32 -5.02 -2.72
CA ALA A 236 14.89 -3.64 -2.57
C ALA A 236 14.96 -3.16 -1.12
N VAL A 237 14.49 -3.96 -0.16
CA VAL A 237 14.55 -3.61 1.27
C VAL A 237 15.98 -3.56 1.80
N MET A 238 16.84 -4.49 1.36
CA MET A 238 18.24 -4.53 1.80
C MET A 238 19.09 -3.41 1.18
N SER A 239 18.74 -2.91 -0.01
CA SER A 239 19.46 -1.84 -0.70
C SER A 239 18.86 -0.46 -0.50
N ALA A 240 17.73 -0.34 0.22
CA ALA A 240 17.01 0.91 0.39
C ALA A 240 17.90 2.01 0.99
N ALA A 241 17.95 3.15 0.32
CA ALA A 241 18.52 4.39 0.80
C ALA A 241 17.48 5.21 1.60
N PRO A 242 17.92 6.20 2.39
CA PRO A 242 17.00 7.07 3.11
C PRO A 242 16.01 7.78 2.17
N GLY A 243 14.73 7.69 2.49
CA GLY A 243 13.63 8.29 1.72
C GLY A 243 13.13 7.47 0.53
N ASP A 244 13.71 6.30 0.26
CA ASP A 244 13.27 5.44 -0.85
C ASP A 244 11.81 5.00 -0.69
N THR A 245 11.16 4.75 -1.83
CA THR A 245 9.81 4.16 -1.88
C THR A 245 9.86 2.85 -2.64
N ILE A 246 9.42 1.78 -1.99
CA ILE A 246 9.30 0.43 -2.57
C ILE A 246 7.83 0.16 -2.85
N PHE A 247 7.46 0.14 -4.13
CA PHE A 247 6.15 -0.29 -4.58
C PHE A 247 6.11 -1.81 -4.74
N ILE A 248 5.06 -2.46 -4.25
CA ILE A 248 4.87 -3.91 -4.32
C ILE A 248 3.64 -4.21 -5.17
N ALA A 249 3.80 -5.09 -6.17
CA ALA A 249 2.71 -5.57 -7.00
C ALA A 249 1.65 -6.33 -6.16
N PRO A 250 0.42 -6.54 -6.68
CA PRO A 250 -0.56 -7.45 -6.06
C PRO A 250 0.04 -8.82 -5.75
N GLY A 251 -0.53 -9.56 -4.78
CA GLY A 251 -0.13 -10.94 -4.48
C GLY A 251 0.37 -11.16 -3.05
N PHE A 252 0.95 -12.34 -2.82
CA PHE A 252 1.36 -12.81 -1.50
C PHE A 252 2.89 -12.85 -1.37
N TYR A 253 3.40 -12.18 -0.34
CA TYR A 253 4.83 -12.02 -0.10
C TYR A 253 5.21 -12.41 1.31
N ASN A 254 6.47 -12.75 1.51
CA ASN A 254 7.10 -12.83 2.81
C ASN A 254 8.11 -11.69 2.89
N LEU A 255 8.04 -10.85 3.93
CA LEU A 255 9.06 -9.83 4.15
C LEU A 255 10.24 -10.45 4.90
N PRO A 256 11.43 -10.65 4.28
CA PRO A 256 12.48 -11.46 4.90
C PRO A 256 13.43 -10.64 5.78
N ALA A 257 13.37 -9.30 5.69
CA ALA A 257 14.27 -8.37 6.36
C ALA A 257 13.52 -7.31 7.19
N ASP A 258 14.24 -6.66 8.09
CA ASP A 258 13.75 -5.51 8.85
C ASP A 258 13.82 -4.23 8.01
N LEU A 259 12.98 -3.25 8.31
CA LEU A 259 12.91 -1.98 7.58
C LEU A 259 13.79 -0.94 8.28
N ASN A 260 15.04 -0.84 7.82
CA ASN A 260 16.11 -0.11 8.52
C ASN A 260 16.69 1.05 7.69
N ALA A 261 15.88 1.70 6.85
CA ALA A 261 16.26 2.93 6.16
C ALA A 261 15.36 4.08 6.62
N GLU A 262 15.96 5.20 7.02
CA GLU A 262 15.24 6.39 7.46
C GLU A 262 14.31 6.89 6.36
N GLY A 263 13.05 7.18 6.67
CA GLY A 263 12.10 7.70 5.67
C GLY A 263 11.61 6.68 4.64
N LEU A 264 11.98 5.39 4.76
CA LEU A 264 11.56 4.36 3.82
C LEU A 264 10.04 4.22 3.75
N SER A 265 9.49 4.17 2.54
CA SER A 265 8.07 3.92 2.30
C SER A 265 7.86 2.55 1.64
N LEU A 266 7.09 1.67 2.28
CA LEU A 266 6.67 0.39 1.72
C LEU A 266 5.19 0.48 1.31
N VAL A 267 4.92 0.38 0.01
CA VAL A 267 3.60 0.69 -0.56
C VAL A 267 3.07 -0.49 -1.37
N GLY A 268 1.98 -1.09 -0.91
CA GLY A 268 1.25 -2.10 -1.67
C GLY A 268 0.33 -1.52 -2.74
N THR A 269 -0.20 -2.39 -3.59
CA THR A 269 -1.17 -2.03 -4.63
C THR A 269 -2.59 -2.04 -4.09
N VAL A 270 -3.47 -1.17 -4.62
CA VAL A 270 -4.91 -1.15 -4.29
C VAL A 270 -5.79 -1.38 -5.52
N ASP A 271 -7.02 -1.84 -5.28
CA ASP A 271 -8.07 -1.85 -6.30
C ASP A 271 -8.75 -0.46 -6.44
N GLU A 272 -9.76 -0.39 -7.31
CA GLU A 272 -10.55 0.84 -7.54
C GLU A 272 -11.35 1.33 -6.32
N ASN A 273 -11.57 0.45 -5.33
CA ASN A 273 -12.25 0.74 -4.08
C ASN A 273 -11.26 1.01 -2.94
N ASN A 274 -9.96 1.16 -3.25
CA ASN A 274 -8.87 1.38 -2.30
C ASN A 274 -8.59 0.19 -1.36
N ASN A 275 -9.03 -1.02 -1.70
CA ASN A 275 -8.69 -2.24 -0.96
C ASN A 275 -7.28 -2.69 -1.33
N ALA A 276 -6.47 -3.02 -0.33
CA ALA A 276 -5.13 -3.56 -0.53
C ALA A 276 -5.15 -4.93 -1.22
N LEU A 277 -4.39 -5.06 -2.32
CA LEU A 277 -4.19 -6.29 -3.09
C LEU A 277 -2.84 -6.97 -2.80
N THR A 278 -1.98 -6.30 -2.03
CA THR A 278 -0.69 -6.83 -1.58
C THR A 278 -0.83 -7.38 -0.16
N THR A 279 -0.48 -8.65 0.02
CA THR A 279 -0.47 -9.32 1.32
C THR A 279 0.95 -9.73 1.72
N ILE A 280 1.40 -9.28 2.89
CA ILE A 280 2.59 -9.79 3.57
C ILE A 280 2.15 -10.88 4.56
N VAL A 281 2.56 -12.11 4.28
CA VAL A 281 2.25 -13.30 5.05
C VAL A 281 3.30 -13.52 6.13
N MET A 282 2.84 -13.63 7.36
CA MET A 282 3.65 -13.83 8.55
C MET A 282 3.69 -15.32 8.90
N ASN A 283 4.52 -16.07 8.17
CA ASN A 283 4.66 -17.51 8.38
C ASN A 283 5.34 -17.86 9.71
N LYS A 284 4.94 -18.98 10.33
CA LYS A 284 5.60 -19.50 11.53
C LYS A 284 6.99 -20.02 11.18
N GLN A 285 7.95 -19.68 12.03
CA GLN A 285 9.28 -20.26 12.05
C GLN A 285 9.27 -21.61 12.76
N ILE A 286 10.37 -22.36 12.66
CA ILE A 286 10.56 -23.70 13.28
C ILE A 286 10.29 -23.70 14.79
N ASN A 287 10.52 -22.57 15.47
CA ASN A 287 10.27 -22.39 16.90
C ASN A 287 8.79 -22.09 17.25
N GLY A 288 7.89 -22.11 16.28
CA GLY A 288 6.46 -21.83 16.44
C GLY A 288 6.10 -20.34 16.58
N ARG A 289 7.04 -19.41 16.36
CA ARG A 289 6.80 -17.96 16.38
C ARG A 289 6.80 -17.41 14.96
N ILE A 290 6.07 -16.33 14.72
CA ILE A 290 6.28 -15.55 13.49
C ILE A 290 7.57 -14.73 13.60
N ARG A 291 8.17 -14.39 12.46
CA ARG A 291 9.23 -13.38 12.42
C ARG A 291 8.58 -12.01 12.64
N THR A 292 8.99 -11.27 13.66
CA THR A 292 8.59 -9.86 13.79
C THR A 292 9.35 -9.02 12.76
N ILE A 293 8.64 -8.13 12.07
CA ILE A 293 9.24 -7.08 11.25
C ILE A 293 9.66 -5.96 12.20
N LYS A 294 10.95 -5.64 12.25
CA LYS A 294 11.44 -4.52 13.04
C LYS A 294 11.56 -3.27 12.18
N ILE A 295 11.28 -2.13 12.81
CA ILE A 295 11.47 -0.80 12.24
C ILE A 295 12.27 -0.01 13.26
N THR A 296 13.56 0.22 12.99
CA THR A 296 14.43 0.93 13.94
C THR A 296 14.64 2.40 13.58
N GLU A 297 14.43 2.76 12.32
CA GLU A 297 14.67 4.10 11.80
C GLU A 297 13.42 4.98 11.84
N ASP A 298 13.64 6.29 11.88
CA ASP A 298 12.60 7.29 11.93
C ASP A 298 11.92 7.48 10.56
N ASN A 299 10.71 8.05 10.56
CA ASN A 299 9.97 8.49 9.38
C ASN A 299 9.55 7.38 8.39
N VAL A 300 9.60 6.10 8.81
CA VAL A 300 9.18 4.97 7.98
C VAL A 300 7.66 4.99 7.75
N ARG A 301 7.24 4.62 6.53
CA ARG A 301 5.84 4.58 6.10
C ARG A 301 5.44 3.21 5.59
N LEU A 302 4.26 2.76 5.99
CA LEU A 302 3.62 1.54 5.51
C LEU A 302 2.27 1.92 4.93
N SER A 303 1.99 1.52 3.69
CA SER A 303 0.71 1.84 3.06
C SER A 303 0.17 0.73 2.19
N ASN A 304 -1.16 0.56 2.17
CA ASN A 304 -1.88 -0.32 1.24
C ASN A 304 -1.48 -1.80 1.33
N ILE A 305 -1.22 -2.30 2.53
CA ILE A 305 -0.74 -3.68 2.75
C ILE A 305 -1.65 -4.42 3.74
N VAL A 306 -1.94 -5.68 3.41
CA VAL A 306 -2.50 -6.65 4.36
C VAL A 306 -1.36 -7.40 5.04
N PHE A 307 -1.22 -7.30 6.35
CA PHE A 307 -0.35 -8.15 7.15
C PHE A 307 -1.18 -9.30 7.73
N MET A 308 -0.89 -10.54 7.32
CA MET A 308 -1.71 -11.70 7.67
C MET A 308 -0.90 -12.77 8.38
N ILE A 309 -1.42 -13.29 9.49
CA ILE A 309 -0.96 -14.54 10.08
C ILE A 309 -1.89 -15.67 9.60
N PRO A 310 -1.44 -16.60 8.75
CA PRO A 310 -2.32 -17.62 8.15
C PRO A 310 -2.70 -18.73 9.12
N GLU A 311 -1.88 -18.97 10.15
CA GLU A 311 -2.12 -20.02 11.16
C GLU A 311 -2.20 -19.44 12.57
N PRO A 312 -2.95 -20.07 13.50
CA PRO A 312 -2.97 -19.64 14.90
C PRO A 312 -1.56 -19.58 15.51
N ASN A 313 -1.10 -18.37 15.85
CA ASN A 313 0.10 -18.12 16.63
C ASN A 313 -0.24 -18.02 18.13
N LEU A 314 0.30 -18.92 18.93
CA LEU A 314 0.09 -18.93 20.39
C LEU A 314 1.17 -18.17 21.16
N ASN A 315 2.20 -17.68 20.46
CA ASN A 315 3.29 -16.92 21.05
C ASN A 315 3.09 -15.42 20.81
N GLN A 316 3.12 -14.61 21.88
CA GLN A 316 2.78 -13.18 21.91
C GLN A 316 3.74 -12.23 21.15
N THR A 317 4.39 -12.72 20.09
CA THR A 317 5.26 -11.91 19.24
C THR A 317 4.45 -10.93 18.39
N PRO A 318 4.88 -9.67 18.25
CA PRO A 318 4.19 -8.73 17.40
C PRO A 318 4.43 -9.02 15.90
N ILE A 319 3.49 -8.65 15.03
CA ILE A 319 3.73 -8.64 13.57
C ILE A 319 4.81 -7.59 13.27
N ILE A 320 4.62 -6.36 13.78
CA ILE A 320 5.56 -5.26 13.63
C ILE A 320 5.98 -4.73 15.00
N PHE A 321 7.29 -4.53 15.17
CA PHE A 321 7.88 -3.85 16.32
C PHE A 321 8.67 -2.63 15.87
N SER A 322 8.17 -1.43 16.17
CA SER A 322 8.81 -0.17 15.80
C SER A 322 9.46 0.49 17.01
N THR A 323 10.73 0.88 16.88
CA THR A 323 11.42 1.78 17.81
C THR A 323 11.71 3.15 17.23
N GLY A 324 11.63 3.29 15.90
CA GLY A 324 11.75 4.57 15.22
C GLY A 324 10.57 5.49 15.51
N GLN A 325 10.82 6.80 15.44
CA GLN A 325 9.84 7.86 15.62
C GLN A 325 9.11 8.16 14.31
N ASN A 326 7.92 8.75 14.42
CA ASN A 326 7.12 9.18 13.29
C ASN A 326 6.80 8.06 12.30
N LEU A 327 6.49 6.86 12.81
CA LEU A 327 5.96 5.77 11.99
C LEU A 327 4.60 6.19 11.41
N VAL A 328 4.43 6.04 10.10
CA VAL A 328 3.15 6.28 9.43
C VAL A 328 2.59 4.95 8.91
N VAL A 329 1.36 4.62 9.27
CA VAL A 329 0.67 3.42 8.78
C VAL A 329 -0.69 3.82 8.21
N GLU A 330 -0.88 3.66 6.91
CA GLU A 330 -2.07 4.18 6.21
C GLU A 330 -2.70 3.11 5.32
N ASN A 331 -4.02 2.92 5.43
CA ASN A 331 -4.76 1.95 4.60
C ASN A 331 -4.21 0.51 4.67
N CYS A 332 -3.71 0.12 5.85
CA CYS A 332 -3.23 -1.24 6.11
C CYS A 332 -4.26 -2.08 6.87
N THR A 333 -4.32 -3.37 6.57
CA THR A 333 -5.07 -4.34 7.37
C THR A 333 -4.11 -5.23 8.14
N PHE A 334 -4.31 -5.37 9.45
CA PHE A 334 -3.58 -6.33 10.27
C PHE A 334 -4.54 -7.45 10.68
N ASN A 335 -4.43 -8.59 10.00
CA ASN A 335 -5.17 -9.78 10.33
C ASN A 335 -4.31 -10.72 11.19
N ALA A 336 -4.44 -10.55 12.50
CA ALA A 336 -3.76 -11.38 13.47
C ALA A 336 -4.51 -12.68 13.79
N GLY A 337 -5.75 -12.89 13.32
CA GLY A 337 -6.52 -14.12 13.57
C GLY A 337 -6.79 -14.43 15.05
N MET A 338 -7.16 -15.69 15.37
CA MET A 338 -7.32 -16.17 16.75
C MET A 338 -5.97 -16.46 17.39
N THR A 339 -5.19 -15.42 17.67
CA THR A 339 -3.81 -15.53 18.17
C THR A 339 -3.60 -14.75 19.46
N SER A 340 -2.48 -15.01 20.12
CA SER A 340 -2.03 -14.22 21.27
C SER A 340 -1.11 -13.05 20.87
N SER A 341 -0.96 -12.79 19.57
CA SER A 341 -0.02 -11.81 19.02
C SER A 341 -0.49 -10.36 19.22
N THR A 342 0.47 -9.44 19.14
CA THR A 342 0.18 -8.01 18.99
C THR A 342 0.28 -7.64 17.52
N SER A 343 -0.66 -6.90 16.92
CA SER A 343 -0.48 -6.53 15.51
C SER A 343 0.65 -5.53 15.36
N LEU A 344 0.59 -4.41 16.08
CA LEU A 344 1.58 -3.35 15.98
C LEU A 344 2.05 -2.93 17.37
N GLN A 345 3.34 -3.10 17.65
CA GLN A 345 3.97 -2.69 18.89
C GLN A 345 4.94 -1.54 18.62
N ILE A 346 4.77 -0.40 19.28
CA ILE A 346 5.49 0.84 18.98
C ILE A 346 6.19 1.40 20.23
N MET A 347 7.36 1.98 20.01
CA MET A 347 8.02 2.95 20.87
C MET A 347 8.19 4.24 20.07
N GLY A 348 7.93 5.40 20.67
CA GLY A 348 7.93 6.70 19.98
C GLY A 348 6.55 7.19 19.53
N SER A 349 6.54 8.09 18.55
CA SER A 349 5.33 8.63 17.92
C SER A 349 4.92 7.81 16.71
N ALA A 350 3.62 7.76 16.44
CA ALA A 350 3.11 7.20 15.19
C ALA A 350 1.77 7.83 14.79
N THR A 351 1.52 7.80 13.49
CA THR A 351 0.25 8.18 12.88
C THR A 351 -0.32 6.98 12.15
N ILE A 352 -1.53 6.56 12.53
CA ILE A 352 -2.20 5.38 11.99
C ILE A 352 -3.55 5.82 11.44
N ARG A 353 -3.78 5.63 10.13
CA ARG A 353 -5.01 6.06 9.47
C ARG A 353 -5.63 5.00 8.58
N ASN A 354 -6.95 4.97 8.52
CA ASN A 354 -7.70 4.13 7.57
C ASN A 354 -7.34 2.63 7.71
N CYS A 355 -6.92 2.21 8.91
CA CYS A 355 -6.44 0.86 9.15
C CYS A 355 -7.52 -0.04 9.76
N ASN A 356 -7.48 -1.32 9.39
CA ASN A 356 -8.35 -2.35 9.95
C ASN A 356 -7.53 -3.36 10.76
N PHE A 357 -7.92 -3.62 12.00
CA PHE A 357 -7.28 -4.58 12.88
C PHE A 357 -8.26 -5.70 13.21
N ILE A 358 -7.84 -6.95 12.97
CA ILE A 358 -8.69 -8.14 13.12
C ILE A 358 -7.98 -9.16 14.01
N GLY A 359 -8.65 -9.55 15.10
CA GLY A 359 -8.16 -10.57 16.03
C GLY A 359 -6.96 -10.12 16.86
N GLY A 360 -6.22 -11.10 17.38
CA GLY A 360 -5.05 -10.92 18.24
C GLY A 360 -5.36 -10.68 19.73
N LEU A 361 -4.32 -10.71 20.56
CA LEU A 361 -4.42 -10.34 21.98
C LEU A 361 -4.48 -8.81 22.13
N ARG A 362 -3.61 -8.11 21.40
CA ARG A 362 -3.51 -6.65 21.34
C ARG A 362 -3.48 -6.22 19.88
N GLN A 363 -4.28 -5.26 19.47
CA GLN A 363 -4.21 -4.79 18.09
C GLN A 363 -3.10 -3.75 17.96
N ILE A 364 -3.09 -2.73 18.82
CA ILE A 364 -1.98 -1.79 18.89
C ILE A 364 -1.50 -1.64 20.33
N GLY A 365 -0.19 -1.70 20.50
CA GLY A 365 0.52 -1.58 21.76
C GLY A 365 1.58 -0.48 21.71
N TRP A 366 1.64 0.38 22.72
CA TRP A 366 2.76 1.28 22.97
C TRP A 366 3.48 0.93 24.25
N SER A 367 4.78 0.67 24.15
CA SER A 367 5.62 0.48 25.33
C SER A 367 6.09 1.81 25.92
N SER A 368 6.33 2.79 25.06
CA SER A 368 6.76 4.13 25.44
C SER A 368 6.32 5.12 24.35
N ALA A 369 5.13 5.69 24.50
CA ALA A 369 4.64 6.73 23.60
C ALA A 369 5.38 8.05 23.84
N ILE A 370 5.82 8.71 22.78
CA ILE A 370 6.54 10.00 22.83
C ILE A 370 5.88 10.94 21.83
N GLY A 371 5.78 12.23 22.17
CA GLY A 371 5.15 13.22 21.29
C GLY A 371 3.68 12.93 21.07
N THR A 372 3.16 13.30 19.90
CA THR A 372 1.76 13.04 19.54
C THR A 372 1.61 11.68 18.86
N VAL A 373 0.69 10.87 19.37
CA VAL A 373 0.21 9.65 18.72
C VAL A 373 -1.18 9.91 18.17
N LEU A 374 -1.37 9.67 16.87
CA LEU A 374 -2.65 9.84 16.19
C LEU A 374 -3.16 8.50 15.64
N ILE A 375 -4.39 8.16 16.00
CA ILE A 375 -5.12 7.01 15.45
C ILE A 375 -6.43 7.56 14.87
N GLU A 376 -6.64 7.41 13.57
CA GLU A 376 -7.73 8.06 12.85
C GLU A 376 -8.43 7.13 11.86
N ASN A 377 -9.76 7.11 11.87
CA ASN A 377 -10.56 6.33 10.92
C ASN A 377 -10.15 4.84 10.88
N CYS A 378 -9.91 4.26 12.05
CA CYS A 378 -9.51 2.86 12.20
C CYS A 378 -10.64 1.99 12.77
N THR A 379 -10.66 0.73 12.34
CA THR A 379 -11.57 -0.30 12.87
C THR A 379 -10.79 -1.35 13.65
N PHE A 380 -11.27 -1.68 14.83
CA PHE A 380 -10.69 -2.67 15.74
C PHE A 380 -11.72 -3.77 16.00
N ASN A 381 -11.48 -4.99 15.55
CA ASN A 381 -12.43 -6.10 15.66
C ASN A 381 -11.80 -7.37 16.28
N GLY A 382 -12.42 -7.92 17.33
CA GLY A 382 -12.17 -9.30 17.78
C GLY A 382 -10.91 -9.51 18.65
N ALA A 383 -10.39 -8.46 19.28
CA ALA A 383 -9.24 -8.55 20.18
C ALA A 383 -9.63 -8.48 21.67
N SER A 384 -8.76 -9.01 22.54
CA SER A 384 -8.88 -8.74 23.99
C SER A 384 -8.56 -7.29 24.33
N TYR A 385 -7.57 -6.70 23.66
CA TYR A 385 -7.24 -5.29 23.74
C TYR A 385 -7.17 -4.67 22.34
N GLY A 386 -7.95 -3.61 22.09
CA GLY A 386 -7.84 -2.82 20.87
C GLY A 386 -6.59 -1.93 20.93
N ILE A 387 -6.61 -0.97 21.86
CA ILE A 387 -5.55 0.03 22.03
C ILE A 387 -4.95 -0.07 23.43
N HIS A 388 -3.64 -0.33 23.52
CA HIS A 388 -2.96 -0.53 24.80
C HIS A 388 -1.69 0.31 24.92
N PHE A 389 -1.62 1.17 25.92
CA PHE A 389 -0.44 1.96 26.26
C PHE A 389 0.06 1.56 27.64
N SER A 390 1.24 0.91 27.70
CA SER A 390 1.86 0.50 28.97
C SER A 390 2.80 1.57 29.54
N GLY A 391 3.12 2.63 28.80
CA GLY A 391 3.95 3.73 29.25
C GLY A 391 4.23 4.78 28.18
N GLY A 392 4.91 5.87 28.56
CA GLY A 392 5.25 6.99 27.68
C GLY A 392 5.07 8.32 28.37
N ASN A 393 5.24 9.41 27.63
CA ASN A 393 4.91 10.79 28.01
C ASN A 393 4.30 11.56 26.82
N GLY A 394 3.61 10.82 25.93
CA GLY A 394 2.97 11.36 24.75
C GLY A 394 1.52 11.79 24.97
N ASP A 395 1.01 12.52 24.00
CA ASP A 395 -0.40 12.89 23.83
C ASP A 395 -1.07 11.92 22.86
N VAL A 396 -2.15 11.28 23.29
CA VAL A 396 -2.86 10.27 22.50
C VAL A 396 -4.16 10.86 21.96
N ILE A 397 -4.29 10.90 20.64
CA ILE A 397 -5.50 11.36 19.94
C ILE A 397 -6.05 10.20 19.13
N VAL A 398 -7.29 9.81 19.42
CA VAL A 398 -8.02 8.77 18.70
C VAL A 398 -9.29 9.39 18.14
N ARG A 399 -9.50 9.34 16.83
CA ARG A 399 -10.70 9.95 16.23
C ARG A 399 -11.31 9.15 15.10
N ASP A 400 -12.63 9.24 14.99
CA ASP A 400 -13.39 8.61 13.91
C ASP A 400 -13.21 7.07 13.87
N CYS A 401 -12.89 6.45 15.01
CA CYS A 401 -12.60 5.02 15.10
C CYS A 401 -13.80 4.18 15.55
N GLN A 402 -13.88 2.95 15.04
CA GLN A 402 -14.76 1.91 15.57
C GLN A 402 -13.95 0.94 16.42
N ILE A 403 -14.24 0.89 17.72
CA ILE A 403 -13.37 0.23 18.70
C ILE A 403 -14.10 -0.93 19.37
N THR A 404 -13.53 -2.14 19.27
CA THR A 404 -13.91 -3.29 20.10
C THR A 404 -12.78 -3.67 21.05
N GLY A 405 -13.09 -4.52 22.04
CA GLY A 405 -12.11 -4.98 23.02
C GLY A 405 -11.74 -3.91 24.05
N ASN A 406 -10.79 -4.25 24.93
CA ASN A 406 -10.41 -3.35 26.00
C ASN A 406 -9.39 -2.30 25.54
N ASN A 407 -9.49 -1.08 26.07
CA ASN A 407 -8.49 -0.03 25.81
C ASN A 407 -7.86 0.41 27.12
N SER A 408 -6.55 0.52 27.19
CA SER A 408 -5.86 0.84 28.44
C SER A 408 -4.74 1.85 28.28
N PHE A 409 -4.66 2.78 29.24
CA PHE A 409 -3.81 3.96 29.17
C PHE A 409 -3.03 4.15 30.48
N ALA A 410 -1.71 4.10 30.39
CA ALA A 410 -0.81 4.27 31.53
C ALA A 410 -0.85 5.69 32.11
N SER A 411 -0.54 5.79 33.40
CA SER A 411 -0.53 7.05 34.16
C SER A 411 0.58 8.03 33.76
N THR A 412 1.52 7.58 32.94
CA THR A 412 2.67 8.39 32.49
C THR A 412 2.36 9.23 31.25
N LEU A 413 1.27 8.95 30.54
CA LEU A 413 0.82 9.74 29.38
C LEU A 413 0.41 11.16 29.80
N ASN A 414 0.55 12.13 28.89
CA ASN A 414 0.15 13.51 29.15
C ASN A 414 -1.37 13.68 29.03
N SER A 415 -1.95 13.13 27.97
CA SER A 415 -3.38 13.24 27.67
C SER A 415 -3.88 12.07 26.81
N VAL A 416 -5.18 11.78 26.94
CA VAL A 416 -5.89 10.84 26.07
C VAL A 416 -7.18 11.50 25.62
N VAL A 417 -7.34 11.63 24.30
CA VAL A 417 -8.48 12.28 23.65
C VAL A 417 -9.13 11.30 22.67
N PHE A 418 -10.45 11.19 22.77
CA PHE A 418 -11.30 10.50 21.82
C PHE A 418 -12.27 11.48 21.17
N GLU A 419 -12.38 11.45 19.85
CA GLU A 419 -13.33 12.27 19.10
C GLU A 419 -14.12 11.43 18.10
N ARG A 420 -15.45 11.52 18.10
CA ARG A 420 -16.31 10.85 17.10
C ARG A 420 -16.07 9.34 17.00
N CYS A 421 -15.59 8.72 18.09
CA CYS A 421 -15.36 7.28 18.17
C CYS A 421 -16.63 6.52 18.57
N TYR A 422 -16.80 5.34 17.99
CA TYR A 422 -17.86 4.41 18.32
C TYR A 422 -17.28 3.20 19.07
N PHE A 423 -17.69 3.01 20.32
CA PHE A 423 -17.24 1.89 21.16
C PHE A 423 -18.27 0.78 21.15
N ASN A 424 -17.91 -0.35 20.55
CA ASN A 424 -18.71 -1.56 20.48
C ASN A 424 -18.69 -2.38 21.78
N ASP A 425 -19.59 -3.36 21.87
CA ASP A 425 -19.65 -4.30 22.98
C ASP A 425 -18.33 -5.07 23.11
N SER A 426 -17.66 -4.92 24.26
CA SER A 426 -16.40 -5.61 24.56
C SER A 426 -16.66 -7.02 25.08
N PHE A 427 -16.06 -8.04 24.46
CA PHE A 427 -15.91 -9.37 25.09
C PHE A 427 -15.03 -9.21 26.34
N GLY A 428 -15.63 -9.27 27.54
CA GLY A 428 -14.88 -9.20 28.80
C GLY A 428 -14.97 -7.87 29.57
N GLY A 429 -15.72 -6.89 29.07
CA GLY A 429 -16.37 -5.89 29.91
C GLY A 429 -15.60 -4.64 30.32
N ASN A 430 -14.51 -4.21 29.67
CA ASN A 430 -13.85 -2.92 29.97
C ASN A 430 -13.48 -2.15 28.70
N ALA A 431 -14.30 -1.22 28.24
CA ALA A 431 -14.00 -0.52 26.99
C ALA A 431 -12.94 0.58 27.13
N ILE A 432 -12.79 1.24 28.30
CA ILE A 432 -11.67 2.14 28.58
C ILE A 432 -11.22 1.94 30.03
N ALA A 433 -9.94 1.64 30.23
CA ALA A 433 -9.25 1.47 31.51
C ALA A 433 -8.08 2.47 31.57
N SER A 434 -8.35 3.67 32.09
CA SER A 434 -7.35 4.76 32.08
C SER A 434 -6.79 5.04 33.48
N GLN A 435 -5.49 5.32 33.53
CA GLN A 435 -4.80 5.86 34.71
C GLN A 435 -4.39 7.33 34.51
N VAL A 436 -4.99 8.02 33.54
CA VAL A 436 -4.83 9.44 33.22
C VAL A 436 -6.20 10.04 32.86
N GLY A 437 -6.34 11.36 32.92
CA GLY A 437 -7.57 12.04 32.48
C GLY A 437 -7.89 11.74 31.01
N VAL A 438 -9.18 11.59 30.71
CA VAL A 438 -9.69 11.24 29.37
C VAL A 438 -10.67 12.31 28.92
N SER A 439 -10.51 12.79 27.68
CA SER A 439 -11.48 13.67 27.03
C SER A 439 -12.21 12.93 25.92
N LEU A 440 -13.53 13.02 25.90
CA LEU A 440 -14.43 12.37 24.95
C LEU A 440 -15.29 13.46 24.29
N THR A 441 -15.30 13.51 22.96
CA THR A 441 -16.12 14.45 22.19
C THR A 441 -16.89 13.69 21.13
N ASP A 442 -18.23 13.83 21.11
CA ASP A 442 -19.12 13.21 20.13
C ASP A 442 -18.96 11.69 20.00
N CYS A 443 -18.52 11.01 21.08
CA CYS A 443 -18.38 9.57 21.11
C CYS A 443 -19.73 8.86 21.32
N VAL A 444 -19.84 7.64 20.81
CA VAL A 444 -21.03 6.82 20.94
C VAL A 444 -20.67 5.50 21.61
N PHE A 445 -21.45 5.12 22.63
CA PHE A 445 -21.20 3.92 23.44
C PHE A 445 -22.25 2.83 23.19
N GLY A 446 -21.78 1.62 22.89
CA GLY A 446 -22.59 0.41 22.74
C GLY A 446 -23.25 -0.06 24.04
N LEU A 447 -24.07 -1.11 23.96
CA LEU A 447 -24.87 -1.61 25.08
C LEU A 447 -24.02 -2.16 26.22
N GLY A 448 -22.93 -2.85 25.89
CA GLY A 448 -21.96 -3.46 26.80
C GLY A 448 -20.74 -2.59 27.12
N PHE A 449 -20.75 -1.30 26.74
CA PHE A 449 -19.67 -0.37 27.09
C PHE A 449 -19.58 -0.20 28.61
N ASN A 450 -18.36 -0.32 29.13
CA ASN A 450 -18.01 -0.03 30.52
C ASN A 450 -16.78 0.87 30.54
N PHE A 451 -16.76 1.82 31.46
CA PHE A 451 -15.63 2.70 31.69
C PHE A 451 -15.01 2.39 33.05
N TYR A 452 -13.68 2.43 33.14
CA TYR A 452 -12.93 2.17 34.36
C TYR A 452 -11.78 3.19 34.50
N VAL A 453 -11.63 3.75 35.70
CA VAL A 453 -10.46 4.54 36.09
C VAL A 453 -9.76 3.82 37.22
N GLU A 454 -8.46 3.55 37.07
CA GLU A 454 -7.74 2.68 38.00
C GLU A 454 -7.03 3.43 39.15
N ARG A 455 -7.16 4.77 39.20
CA ARG A 455 -6.42 5.64 40.13
C ARG A 455 -7.22 6.90 40.50
N ASN A 456 -6.85 7.50 41.62
CA ASN A 456 -7.59 8.60 42.23
C ASN A 456 -7.29 9.96 41.56
N GLY A 457 -8.28 10.86 41.56
CA GLY A 457 -8.05 12.28 41.30
C GLY A 457 -8.04 12.74 39.85
N TYR A 458 -8.47 11.91 38.89
CA TYR A 458 -8.51 12.29 37.49
C TYR A 458 -9.84 12.90 37.05
N THR A 459 -9.76 13.75 36.03
CA THR A 459 -10.91 14.34 35.37
C THR A 459 -11.22 13.61 34.08
N ILE A 460 -12.48 13.19 33.93
CA ILE A 460 -13.07 12.72 32.68
C ILE A 460 -13.90 13.88 32.14
N THR A 461 -13.66 14.28 30.89
CA THR A 461 -14.48 15.28 30.21
C THR A 461 -15.24 14.59 29.08
N ALA A 462 -16.54 14.80 28.99
CA ALA A 462 -17.38 14.25 27.93
C ALA A 462 -18.34 15.31 27.39
N ASN A 463 -18.25 15.60 26.09
CA ASN A 463 -19.12 16.55 25.41
C ASN A 463 -19.78 15.88 24.22
N GLY A 464 -21.09 16.06 24.04
CA GLY A 464 -21.83 15.53 22.89
C GLY A 464 -21.89 14.00 22.79
N CYS A 465 -21.47 13.26 23.83
CA CYS A 465 -21.44 11.80 23.79
C CYS A 465 -22.83 11.18 23.99
N SER A 466 -23.06 10.02 23.40
CA SER A 466 -24.35 9.31 23.46
C SER A 466 -24.17 7.79 23.68
N SER A 467 -25.28 7.10 23.96
CA SER A 467 -25.30 5.66 24.26
C SER A 467 -26.47 4.99 23.58
N LEU A 468 -26.23 3.82 22.98
CA LEU A 468 -27.28 3.01 22.34
C LEU A 468 -28.29 2.44 23.34
N ALA A 469 -27.93 2.38 24.63
CA ALA A 469 -28.83 1.97 25.70
C ALA A 469 -29.67 3.14 26.26
N GLY A 470 -29.52 4.36 25.72
CA GLY A 470 -30.13 5.57 26.30
C GLY A 470 -29.58 5.92 27.68
N ARG A 471 -28.45 5.34 28.08
CA ARG A 471 -27.79 5.57 29.37
C ARG A 471 -26.93 6.84 29.30
N THR A 472 -26.93 7.67 30.34
CA THR A 472 -25.95 8.76 30.44
C THR A 472 -24.55 8.20 30.66
N LEU A 473 -23.49 8.94 30.32
CA LEU A 473 -22.13 8.47 30.58
C LEU A 473 -21.92 8.27 32.08
N ARG A 474 -22.49 9.17 32.89
CA ARG A 474 -22.53 9.02 34.35
C ARG A 474 -23.12 7.68 34.79
N SER A 475 -24.25 7.23 34.24
CA SER A 475 -24.86 5.97 34.68
C SER A 475 -24.05 4.76 34.20
N ILE A 476 -23.40 4.84 33.04
CA ILE A 476 -22.46 3.82 32.58
C ILE A 476 -21.29 3.69 33.56
N ILE A 477 -20.64 4.81 33.89
CA ILE A 477 -19.53 4.89 34.86
C ILE A 477 -19.94 4.35 36.24
N GLN A 478 -21.13 4.70 36.74
CA GLN A 478 -21.59 4.26 38.07
C GLN A 478 -22.03 2.79 38.11
N SER A 479 -22.53 2.25 36.98
CA SER A 479 -23.01 0.86 36.89
C SER A 479 -21.91 -0.19 36.76
N SER A 480 -20.66 0.22 36.55
CA SER A 480 -19.55 -0.72 36.48
C SER A 480 -19.29 -1.31 37.86
N ASN A 481 -19.75 -2.53 38.11
CA ASN A 481 -19.53 -3.30 39.35
C ASN A 481 -18.05 -3.61 39.65
N MET A 482 -17.13 -3.16 38.79
CA MET A 482 -15.68 -3.30 38.93
C MET A 482 -14.97 -1.95 39.19
N GLY A 483 -15.70 -0.84 39.25
CA GLY A 483 -15.17 0.53 39.31
C GLY A 483 -14.54 0.94 40.65
N ARG A 484 -13.25 1.34 40.61
CA ARG A 484 -12.52 1.99 41.71
C ARG A 484 -12.39 3.49 41.43
N PHE A 485 -13.52 4.18 41.28
CA PHE A 485 -13.55 5.63 41.06
C PHE A 485 -13.41 6.39 42.37
N TYR A 486 -12.21 6.44 42.94
CA TYR A 486 -12.00 7.21 44.17
C TYR A 486 -11.65 8.66 43.82
N PHE A 487 -12.53 9.60 44.17
CA PHE A 487 -12.28 11.04 44.03
C PHE A 487 -12.02 11.51 42.58
N CYS A 488 -12.65 10.88 41.59
CA CYS A 488 -12.58 11.34 40.20
C CYS A 488 -13.63 12.42 39.94
N THR A 489 -13.41 13.26 38.92
CA THR A 489 -14.39 14.27 38.47
C THR A 489 -14.87 13.91 37.08
N LEU A 490 -16.18 13.91 36.85
CA LEU A 490 -16.77 13.86 35.51
C LEU A 490 -17.33 15.22 35.16
N ILE A 491 -16.92 15.77 34.02
CA ILE A 491 -17.52 16.96 33.41
C ILE A 491 -18.28 16.50 32.17
N GLU A 492 -19.60 16.36 32.27
CA GLU A 492 -20.47 15.91 31.18
C GLU A 492 -21.30 17.11 30.68
N ASN A 493 -21.07 17.54 29.43
CA ASN A 493 -21.73 18.69 28.80
C ASN A 493 -21.68 19.96 29.68
N GLY A 494 -20.51 20.27 30.24
CA GLY A 494 -20.29 21.40 31.14
C GLY A 494 -20.80 21.22 32.58
N THR A 495 -21.50 20.13 32.89
CA THR A 495 -21.97 19.83 34.25
C THR A 495 -20.94 18.97 34.99
N THR A 496 -20.56 19.39 36.20
CA THR A 496 -19.55 18.70 37.01
C THR A 496 -20.19 17.73 38.00
N TYR A 497 -19.68 16.50 38.04
CA TYR A 497 -20.07 15.44 38.96
C TYR A 497 -18.85 14.90 39.68
N ASN A 498 -18.93 14.79 41.00
CA ASN A 498 -17.92 14.07 41.77
C ASN A 498 -18.24 12.57 41.71
N LEU A 499 -17.30 11.78 41.20
CA LEU A 499 -17.36 10.33 41.16
C LEU A 499 -16.62 9.79 42.38
N GLY A 500 -17.37 9.13 43.28
CA GLY A 500 -16.82 8.53 44.49
C GLY A 500 -17.92 7.96 45.38
N PHE A 501 -17.58 6.88 46.09
CA PHE A 501 -18.25 6.41 47.29
C PHE A 501 -17.51 6.91 48.53
#